data_AF-A0A8J7E6Z2-F1
#
_entry.id   AF-A0A8J7E6Z2-F1
#
_cell.length_a   1.000
_cell.length_b   1.000
_cell.length_c   1.000
_cell.angle_alpha   90.00
_cell.angle_beta   90.00
_cell.angle_gamma   90.00
#
_symmetry.space_group_name_H-M   'P 1'
#
loop_
_entity.id
_entity.type
_entity.pdbx_description
1 polymer ?
#
loop_
_entity_poly.entity_id
_entity_poly.type
_entity_poly.pdbx_seq_one_letter_code
_entity_poly.pdbx_strand_id
1 'polypeptide(L)'
;MVGGIAALFPVVDPIGSVPMFLVFTTGIPASLRNRYALRIARNVVVLLISSLLVGGSVLRFFGVSLAVVRIAGGIVVFHAAWRAMNSDPKLNEVDNQDVAQRLDEHKDISFMPMTIPLLGGPGAIAVTLGLAAQAGGDLSVSTAINLLAIATAIALIGLVIYLALRSSTLLLKVLGASGIQAMSRLLGLFVMAIGVQLILNGLADWLDSLNLLAP
;
A
#
# COMPACT_ATOMS: atom_id res chain seq x y z
N MET A 1 -5.33 3.29 -14.18
CA MET A 1 -4.65 2.02 -13.83
C MET A 1 -3.21 2.24 -13.38
N VAL A 2 -2.33 2.79 -14.23
CA VAL A 2 -0.90 3.00 -13.92
C VAL A 2 -0.69 3.83 -12.65
N GLY A 3 -1.41 4.95 -12.47
CA GLY A 3 -1.30 5.79 -11.27
C GLY A 3 -1.72 5.09 -9.97
N GLY A 4 -2.70 4.17 -10.02
CA GLY A 4 -3.15 3.43 -8.84
C GLY A 4 -2.14 2.37 -8.39
N ILE A 5 -1.55 1.65 -9.36
CA ILE A 5 -0.46 0.72 -9.08
C ILE A 5 0.74 1.46 -8.51
N ALA A 6 1.13 2.56 -9.16
CA ALA A 6 2.28 3.34 -8.75
C ALA A 6 2.07 4.02 -7.38
N ALA A 7 0.85 4.43 -7.03
CA ALA A 7 0.56 4.99 -5.71
C ALA A 7 0.57 3.91 -4.61
N LEU A 8 -0.03 2.74 -4.85
CA LEU A 8 -0.17 1.70 -3.82
C LEU A 8 1.08 0.83 -3.66
N PHE A 9 1.89 0.63 -4.71
CA PHE A 9 2.97 -0.34 -4.69
C PHE A 9 4.04 -0.04 -3.62
N PRO A 10 4.60 1.16 -3.49
CA PRO A 10 5.52 1.48 -2.39
C PRO A 10 4.86 1.72 -1.04
N VAL A 11 3.56 1.97 -1.02
CA VAL A 11 2.84 2.10 0.25
C VAL A 11 2.71 0.73 0.91
N VAL A 12 2.44 -0.29 0.09
CA VAL A 12 2.40 -1.68 0.52
C VAL A 12 3.81 -2.25 0.66
N ASP A 13 4.80 -1.72 -0.06
CA ASP A 13 6.22 -2.13 -0.07
C ASP A 13 6.44 -3.66 -0.01
N PRO A 14 5.95 -4.41 -1.01
CA PRO A 14 6.06 -5.87 -1.02
C PRO A 14 7.52 -6.37 -1.08
N ILE A 15 8.45 -5.52 -1.52
CA ILE A 15 9.88 -5.85 -1.62
C ILE A 15 10.55 -5.63 -0.26
N GLY A 16 10.34 -4.48 0.38
CA GLY A 16 10.92 -4.17 1.70
C GLY A 16 10.35 -5.03 2.83
N SER A 17 9.18 -5.64 2.65
CA SER A 17 8.59 -6.59 3.59
C SER A 17 9.12 -8.03 3.47
N VAL A 18 9.97 -8.33 2.48
CA VAL A 18 10.58 -9.66 2.28
C VAL A 18 11.43 -10.13 3.48
N PRO A 19 12.36 -9.32 4.04
CA PRO A 19 13.18 -9.75 5.17
C PRO A 19 12.32 -10.11 6.39
N MET A 20 11.30 -9.31 6.66
CA MET A 20 10.39 -9.51 7.78
C MET A 20 9.53 -10.76 7.60
N PHE A 21 9.03 -11.02 6.39
CA PHE A 21 8.34 -12.27 6.08
C PHE A 21 9.24 -13.49 6.29
N LEU A 22 10.53 -13.41 5.95
CA LEU A 22 11.48 -14.49 6.19
C LEU A 22 11.72 -14.72 7.68
N VAL A 23 11.85 -13.65 8.48
CA VAL A 23 11.96 -13.76 9.95
C VAL A 23 10.76 -14.52 10.51
N PHE A 24 9.53 -14.12 10.18
CA PHE A 24 8.30 -14.76 10.67
C PHE A 24 8.04 -16.16 10.11
N THR A 25 8.74 -16.55 9.05
CA THR A 25 8.60 -17.89 8.44
C THR A 25 9.83 -18.76 8.64
N THR A 26 10.73 -18.35 9.55
CA THR A 26 11.89 -19.15 9.95
C THR A 26 11.41 -20.47 10.56
N GLY A 27 12.01 -21.59 10.12
CA GLY A 27 11.61 -22.93 10.58
C GLY A 27 10.32 -23.48 9.95
N ILE A 28 9.60 -22.70 9.14
CA ILE A 28 8.35 -23.12 8.49
C ILE A 28 8.66 -23.81 7.15
N PRO A 29 8.05 -24.99 6.85
CA PRO A 29 8.22 -25.65 5.56
C PRO A 29 7.82 -24.76 4.38
N ALA A 30 8.57 -24.85 3.27
CA ALA A 30 8.36 -24.00 2.09
C ALA A 30 6.92 -24.08 1.51
N SER A 31 6.27 -25.24 1.62
CA SER A 31 4.87 -25.44 1.20
C SER A 31 3.90 -24.59 2.04
N LEU A 32 4.08 -24.56 3.36
CA LEU A 32 3.25 -23.79 4.27
C LEU A 32 3.55 -22.29 4.17
N ARG A 33 4.82 -21.92 4.01
CA ARG A 33 5.24 -20.53 3.73
C ARG A 33 4.58 -19.97 2.46
N ASN A 34 4.50 -20.74 1.38
CA ASN A 34 3.82 -20.32 0.16
C ASN A 34 2.31 -20.13 0.37
N ARG A 35 1.68 -20.93 1.24
CA ARG A 35 0.28 -20.72 1.62
C ARG A 35 0.10 -19.42 2.41
N TYR A 36 1.03 -19.08 3.30
CA TYR A 36 1.00 -17.79 4.00
C TYR A 36 1.17 -16.61 3.03
N ALA A 37 2.11 -16.68 2.08
CA ALA A 37 2.24 -15.65 1.04
C ALA A 37 0.92 -15.41 0.29
N LEU A 38 0.21 -16.48 -0.08
CA LEU A 38 -1.09 -16.38 -0.76
C LEU A 38 -2.17 -15.81 0.16
N ARG A 39 -2.24 -16.25 1.42
CA ARG A 39 -3.20 -15.73 2.40
C ARG A 39 -2.99 -14.24 2.65
N ILE A 40 -1.75 -13.80 2.84
CA ILE A 40 -1.38 -12.39 3.03
C ILE A 40 -1.82 -11.57 1.83
N ALA A 41 -1.44 -11.96 0.60
CA ALA A 41 -1.82 -11.26 -0.61
C ALA A 41 -3.35 -11.13 -0.76
N ARG A 42 -4.08 -12.22 -0.52
CA ARG A 42 -5.54 -12.23 -0.54
C ARG A 42 -6.13 -11.29 0.52
N ASN A 43 -5.62 -11.35 1.75
CA ASN A 43 -6.12 -10.52 2.84
C ASN A 43 -5.91 -9.03 2.56
N VAL A 44 -4.74 -8.64 2.03
CA VAL A 44 -4.48 -7.25 1.61
C VAL A 44 -5.44 -6.82 0.50
N VAL A 45 -5.66 -7.65 -0.53
CA VAL A 45 -6.64 -7.33 -1.59
C VAL A 45 -8.03 -7.15 -1.01
N VAL A 46 -8.51 -8.08 -0.17
CA VAL A 46 -9.83 -7.98 0.46
C VAL A 46 -9.94 -6.70 1.29
N LEU A 47 -8.92 -6.35 2.06
CA LEU A 47 -8.88 -5.15 2.88
C LEU A 47 -8.95 -3.86 2.03
N LEU A 48 -8.16 -3.78 0.95
CA LEU A 48 -8.15 -2.61 0.07
C LEU A 48 -9.44 -2.52 -0.75
N ILE A 49 -9.97 -3.63 -1.27
CA ILE A 49 -11.28 -3.63 -1.96
C ILE A 49 -12.40 -3.21 -1.02
N SER A 50 -12.40 -3.69 0.23
CA SER A 50 -13.39 -3.26 1.22
C SER A 50 -13.30 -1.76 1.48
N SER A 51 -12.07 -1.24 1.59
CA SER A 51 -11.82 0.21 1.77
C SER A 51 -12.26 1.03 0.55
N LEU A 52 -12.05 0.52 -0.66
CA LEU A 52 -12.48 1.13 -1.92
C LEU A 52 -14.01 1.28 -1.97
N LEU A 53 -14.75 0.23 -1.58
CA LEU A 53 -16.22 0.23 -1.59
C LEU A 53 -16.83 1.15 -0.54
N VAL A 54 -16.21 1.20 0.64
CA VAL A 54 -16.71 1.99 1.78
C VAL A 54 -16.32 3.47 1.68
N GLY A 55 -15.26 3.79 0.94
CA GLY A 55 -14.67 5.13 0.92
C GLY A 55 -15.62 6.26 0.57
N GLY A 56 -16.38 6.13 -0.52
CA GLY A 56 -17.32 7.18 -0.94
C GLY A 56 -18.43 7.47 0.07
N SER A 57 -18.84 6.47 0.86
CA SER A 57 -19.82 6.62 1.93
C SER A 57 -19.21 7.29 3.17
N VAL A 58 -17.97 6.91 3.51
CA VAL A 58 -17.21 7.50 4.62
C VAL A 58 -16.93 8.97 4.36
N LEU A 59 -16.50 9.34 3.14
CA LEU A 59 -16.27 10.75 2.78
C LEU A 59 -17.51 11.61 2.97
N ARG A 60 -18.68 11.09 2.53
CA ARG A 60 -19.97 11.77 2.70
C ARG A 60 -20.38 11.89 4.16
N PHE A 61 -20.14 10.84 4.95
CA PHE A 61 -20.40 10.86 6.40
C PHE A 61 -19.59 11.94 7.13
N PHE A 62 -18.32 12.13 6.75
CA PHE A 62 -17.45 13.15 7.33
C PHE A 62 -17.56 14.54 6.66
N GLY A 63 -18.34 14.69 5.59
CA GLY A 63 -18.49 15.96 4.86
C GLY A 63 -17.20 16.44 4.19
N VAL A 64 -16.28 15.54 3.83
CA VAL A 64 -14.97 15.89 3.27
C VAL A 64 -15.03 15.97 1.75
N SER A 65 -14.51 17.05 1.19
CA SER A 65 -14.46 17.24 -0.27
C SER A 65 -13.44 16.32 -0.94
N LEU A 66 -13.68 16.04 -2.23
CA LEU A 66 -12.76 15.24 -3.04
C LEU A 66 -11.34 15.83 -3.08
N ALA A 67 -11.23 17.16 -3.21
CA ALA A 67 -9.95 17.86 -3.23
C ALA A 67 -9.12 17.61 -1.95
N VAL A 68 -9.77 17.68 -0.78
CA VAL A 68 -9.12 17.42 0.52
C VAL A 68 -8.65 15.97 0.61
N VAL A 69 -9.44 15.01 0.10
CA VAL A 69 -9.04 13.60 0.09
C VAL A 69 -7.89 13.32 -0.88
N ARG A 70 -7.81 14.02 -2.03
CA ARG A 70 -6.65 13.93 -2.93
C ARG A 70 -5.38 14.43 -2.26
N ILE A 71 -5.45 15.55 -1.54
CA ILE A 71 -4.32 16.09 -0.75
C ILE A 71 -3.90 15.10 0.34
N ALA A 72 -4.85 14.62 1.15
CA ALA A 72 -4.58 13.66 2.22
C ALA A 72 -3.97 12.35 1.69
N GLY A 73 -4.54 11.79 0.62
CA GLY A 73 -4.00 10.61 -0.06
C GLY A 73 -2.59 10.84 -0.59
N GLY A 74 -2.33 12.00 -1.20
CA GLY A 74 -1.00 12.39 -1.67
C GLY A 74 0.03 12.52 -0.53
N ILE A 75 -0.34 13.09 0.62
CA ILE A 75 0.51 13.16 1.82
C ILE A 75 0.86 11.75 2.31
N VAL A 76 -0.11 10.85 2.32
CA VAL A 76 0.12 9.46 2.74
C VAL A 76 1.04 8.72 1.76
N VAL A 77 0.82 8.85 0.45
CA VAL A 77 1.72 8.28 -0.58
C VAL A 77 3.14 8.82 -0.38
N PHE A 78 3.28 10.14 -0.21
CA PHE A 78 4.56 10.79 0.05
C PHE A 78 5.24 10.23 1.29
N HIS A 79 4.51 10.13 2.41
CA HIS A 79 5.05 9.62 3.66
C HIS A 79 5.44 8.14 3.57
N ALA A 80 4.66 7.32 2.88
CA ALA A 80 4.99 5.91 2.69
C ALA A 80 6.21 5.72 1.79
N ALA A 81 6.30 6.50 0.71
CA ALA A 81 7.48 6.57 -0.14
C ALA A 81 8.73 7.04 0.63
N TRP A 82 8.58 8.05 1.50
CA TRP A 82 9.63 8.53 2.39
C TRP A 82 10.11 7.44 3.34
N ARG A 83 9.19 6.66 3.92
CA ARG A 83 9.53 5.49 4.74
C ARG A 83 10.28 4.45 3.93
N ALA A 84 9.82 4.09 2.74
CA ALA A 84 10.53 3.12 1.88
C ALA A 84 11.96 3.60 1.55
N MET A 85 12.16 4.90 1.34
CA MET A 85 13.48 5.51 1.11
C MET A 85 14.40 5.49 2.34
N ASN A 86 13.83 5.59 3.54
CA ASN A 86 14.57 5.74 4.79
C ASN A 86 14.52 4.49 5.69
N SER A 87 13.99 3.37 5.20
CA SER A 87 13.89 2.12 5.96
C SER A 87 15.27 1.55 6.22
N ASP A 88 15.85 1.76 7.40
CA ASP A 88 17.17 1.22 7.79
C ASP A 88 17.07 -0.28 8.16
N PRO A 89 17.89 -1.18 7.59
CA PRO A 89 17.78 -2.61 7.85
C PRO A 89 18.07 -2.94 9.31
N LYS A 90 18.95 -2.17 9.97
CA LYS A 90 19.39 -2.43 11.35
C LYS A 90 18.32 -2.07 12.38
N LEU A 91 17.55 -1.00 12.14
CA LEU A 91 16.44 -0.60 13.03
C LEU A 91 15.27 -1.59 12.89
N ASN A 92 15.02 -2.09 11.68
CA ASN A 92 13.99 -3.07 11.43
C ASN A 92 14.36 -4.46 11.97
N GLU A 93 15.63 -4.89 11.93
CA GLU A 93 16.04 -6.19 12.50
C GLU A 93 15.73 -6.30 14.00
N VAL A 94 15.96 -5.24 14.77
CA VAL A 94 15.68 -5.21 16.22
C VAL A 94 14.18 -5.25 16.50
N ASP A 95 13.39 -4.40 15.84
CA ASP A 95 11.93 -4.35 15.99
C ASP A 95 11.27 -5.66 15.51
N ASN A 96 11.80 -6.26 14.44
CA ASN A 96 11.34 -7.54 13.92
C ASN A 96 11.66 -8.71 14.84
N GLN A 97 12.82 -8.70 15.50
CA GLN A 97 13.18 -9.72 16.48
C GLN A 97 12.26 -9.66 17.71
N ASP A 98 11.98 -8.45 18.21
CA ASP A 98 11.06 -8.26 19.34
C ASP A 98 9.63 -8.71 19.00
N VAL A 99 9.15 -8.43 17.78
CA VAL A 99 7.82 -8.90 17.32
C VAL A 99 7.81 -10.41 17.06
N ALA A 100 8.89 -10.98 16.51
CA ALA A 100 9.01 -12.42 16.27
C ALA A 100 9.09 -13.22 17.56
N GLN A 101 9.80 -12.73 18.59
CA GLN A 101 9.86 -13.36 19.92
C GLN A 101 8.51 -13.35 20.64
N ARG A 102 7.62 -12.40 20.33
CA ARG A 102 6.27 -12.30 20.90
C ARG A 102 5.23 -13.16 20.18
N LEU A 103 5.57 -13.70 19.01
CA LEU A 103 4.69 -14.59 18.26
C LEU A 103 4.90 -16.03 18.73
N ASP A 104 3.91 -16.60 19.42
CA ASP A 104 3.88 -18.04 19.71
C ASP A 104 4.05 -18.84 18.41
N GLU A 105 4.79 -19.96 18.45
CA GLU A 105 5.14 -20.82 17.31
C GLU A 105 3.95 -21.32 16.44
N HIS A 106 2.70 -21.07 16.87
CA HIS A 106 1.48 -21.55 16.25
C HIS A 106 0.51 -20.45 15.77
N LYS A 107 0.86 -19.16 15.88
CA LYS A 107 -0.03 -18.07 15.42
C LYS A 107 0.10 -17.84 13.91
N ASP A 108 -1.05 -17.81 13.22
CA ASP A 108 -1.11 -17.52 11.78
C ASP A 108 -0.68 -16.08 11.50
N ILE A 109 0.57 -15.92 11.03
CA ILE A 109 1.17 -14.63 10.68
C ILE A 109 0.50 -13.93 9.49
N SER A 110 -0.40 -14.63 8.78
CA SER A 110 -0.98 -14.13 7.55
C SER A 110 -1.85 -12.90 7.76
N PHE A 111 -2.44 -12.75 8.95
CA PHE A 111 -3.28 -11.61 9.27
C PHE A 111 -2.50 -10.55 10.04
N MET A 112 -2.00 -10.90 11.23
CA MET A 112 -1.14 -10.03 12.03
C MET A 112 0.26 -10.66 12.16
N PRO A 113 1.35 -9.89 11.98
CA PRO A 113 1.40 -8.47 11.59
C PRO A 113 1.38 -8.23 10.06
N MET A 114 1.49 -9.28 9.23
CA MET A 114 1.79 -9.13 7.79
C MET A 114 0.72 -8.37 7.00
N THR A 115 -0.57 -8.68 7.19
CA THR A 115 -1.64 -7.93 6.53
C THR A 115 -1.89 -6.61 7.26
N ILE A 116 -2.06 -6.64 8.57
CA ILE A 116 -2.22 -5.46 9.42
C ILE A 116 -1.16 -5.54 10.52
N PRO A 117 -0.27 -4.54 10.69
CA PRO A 117 -0.26 -3.22 10.04
C PRO A 117 0.69 -3.08 8.83
N LEU A 118 1.43 -4.13 8.45
CA LEU A 118 2.60 -3.97 7.58
C LEU A 118 2.26 -3.63 6.12
N LEU A 119 1.50 -4.50 5.44
CA LEU A 119 1.18 -4.33 4.02
C LEU A 119 -0.11 -3.53 3.81
N GLY A 120 -1.15 -3.81 4.59
CA GLY A 120 -2.47 -3.18 4.56
C GLY A 120 -2.63 -2.10 5.64
N GLY A 121 -1.54 -1.44 6.03
CA GLY A 121 -1.55 -0.43 7.09
C GLY A 121 -2.40 0.80 6.76
N PRO A 122 -2.50 1.75 7.72
CA PRO A 122 -3.30 2.98 7.57
C PRO A 122 -2.95 3.76 6.30
N GLY A 123 -1.68 3.68 5.87
CA GLY A 123 -1.22 4.29 4.63
C GLY A 123 -1.91 3.71 3.40
N ALA A 124 -1.90 2.37 3.24
CA ALA A 124 -2.50 1.70 2.09
C ALA A 124 -4.02 1.94 2.01
N ILE A 125 -4.69 2.00 3.17
CA ILE A 125 -6.11 2.34 3.27
C ILE A 125 -6.34 3.77 2.80
N ALA A 126 -5.61 4.76 3.33
CA ALA A 126 -5.80 6.16 2.96
C ALA A 126 -5.48 6.45 1.48
N VAL A 127 -4.49 5.77 0.89
CA VAL A 127 -4.23 5.86 -0.56
C VAL A 127 -5.37 5.27 -1.37
N THR A 128 -5.91 4.12 -0.94
CA THR A 128 -7.06 3.51 -1.61
C THR A 128 -8.29 4.40 -1.55
N LEU A 129 -8.53 5.08 -0.43
CA LEU A 129 -9.58 6.08 -0.28
C LEU A 129 -9.34 7.30 -1.18
N GLY A 130 -8.10 7.78 -1.26
CA GLY A 130 -7.68 8.84 -2.19
C GLY A 130 -8.00 8.53 -3.65
N LEU A 131 -7.65 7.31 -4.07
CA LEU A 131 -7.92 6.81 -5.42
C LEU A 131 -9.42 6.61 -5.65
N ALA A 132 -10.16 6.08 -4.67
CA ALA A 132 -11.60 5.91 -4.73
C ALA A 132 -12.32 7.24 -4.96
N ALA A 133 -11.91 8.26 -4.21
CA ALA A 133 -12.46 9.59 -4.30
C ALA A 133 -12.23 10.16 -5.71
N GLN A 134 -11.02 10.03 -6.26
CA GLN A 134 -10.68 10.51 -7.61
C GLN A 134 -11.55 9.88 -8.72
N ALA A 135 -12.08 8.68 -8.50
CA ALA A 135 -12.99 8.01 -9.42
C ALA A 135 -14.47 8.41 -9.28
N GLY A 136 -14.87 8.95 -8.12
CA GLY A 136 -16.25 9.05 -7.64
C GLY A 136 -16.97 10.38 -7.87
N GLY A 137 -16.68 11.10 -8.96
CA GLY A 137 -17.29 12.41 -9.25
C GLY A 137 -18.74 12.38 -9.73
N ASP A 138 -19.16 11.35 -10.48
CA ASP A 138 -20.50 11.26 -11.09
C ASP A 138 -21.04 9.82 -11.17
N LEU A 139 -22.36 9.63 -11.16
CA LEU A 139 -23.03 8.34 -11.44
C LEU A 139 -23.04 8.03 -12.95
N SER A 140 -21.89 8.14 -13.60
CA SER A 140 -21.70 7.89 -15.03
C SER A 140 -21.01 6.55 -15.28
N VAL A 141 -21.16 6.01 -16.49
CA VAL A 141 -20.45 4.81 -16.98
C VAL A 141 -18.92 4.98 -16.82
N SER A 142 -18.41 6.21 -16.85
CA SER A 142 -16.99 6.54 -16.60
C SER A 142 -16.51 6.20 -15.18
N THR A 143 -17.37 6.32 -14.17
CA THR A 143 -17.01 6.00 -12.77
C THR A 143 -16.94 4.50 -12.52
N ALA A 144 -17.83 3.71 -13.14
CA ALA A 144 -17.75 2.25 -13.09
C ALA A 144 -16.43 1.73 -13.70
N ILE A 145 -16.02 2.29 -14.83
CA ILE A 145 -14.75 1.95 -15.50
C ILE A 145 -13.54 2.33 -14.62
N ASN A 146 -13.57 3.50 -13.97
CA ASN A 146 -12.49 3.93 -13.08
C ASN A 146 -12.38 3.10 -11.81
N LEU A 147 -13.50 2.73 -11.18
CA LEU A 147 -13.50 1.83 -10.03
C LEU A 147 -12.99 0.44 -10.41
N LEU A 148 -13.38 -0.08 -11.58
CA LEU A 148 -12.90 -1.35 -12.09
C LEU A 148 -11.39 -1.30 -12.40
N ALA A 149 -10.89 -0.16 -12.90
CA ALA A 149 -9.47 0.08 -13.09
C ALA A 149 -8.68 0.11 -11.77
N ILE A 150 -9.25 0.67 -10.69
CA ILE A 150 -8.63 0.67 -9.35
C ILE A 150 -8.68 -0.73 -8.73
N ALA A 151 -9.80 -1.44 -8.84
CA ALA A 151 -9.93 -2.82 -8.37
C ALA A 151 -8.93 -3.75 -9.08
N THR A 152 -8.74 -3.56 -10.39
CA THR A 152 -7.72 -4.28 -11.15
C THR A 152 -6.30 -3.92 -10.68
N ALA A 153 -6.02 -2.65 -10.37
CA ALA A 153 -4.74 -2.25 -9.80
C ALA A 153 -4.48 -2.91 -8.43
N ILE A 154 -5.49 -2.97 -7.55
CA ILE A 154 -5.40 -3.66 -6.26
C ILE A 154 -5.13 -5.16 -6.46
N ALA A 155 -5.83 -5.81 -7.40
CA ALA A 155 -5.60 -7.22 -7.71
C ALA A 155 -4.17 -7.48 -8.23
N LEU A 156 -3.66 -6.60 -9.09
CA LEU A 156 -2.28 -6.67 -9.57
C LEU A 156 -1.26 -6.49 -8.44
N ILE A 157 -1.51 -5.56 -7.51
CA ILE A 157 -0.68 -5.43 -6.30
C ILE A 157 -0.72 -6.67 -5.43
N GLY A 158 -1.89 -7.29 -5.25
CA GLY A 158 -2.01 -8.59 -4.59
C GLY A 158 -1.13 -9.66 -5.25
N LEU A 159 -1.14 -9.72 -6.59
CA LEU A 159 -0.27 -10.62 -7.34
C LEU A 159 1.22 -10.31 -7.10
N VAL A 160 1.60 -9.04 -7.08
CA VAL A 160 2.99 -8.62 -6.85
C VAL A 160 3.44 -8.95 -5.42
N ILE A 161 2.60 -8.73 -4.40
CA ILE A 161 2.85 -9.17 -3.01
C ILE A 161 3.08 -10.68 -3.00
N TYR A 162 2.18 -11.46 -3.61
CA TYR A 162 2.29 -12.90 -3.64
C TYR A 162 3.60 -13.35 -4.28
N LEU A 163 3.98 -12.78 -5.43
CA LEU A 163 5.21 -13.12 -6.14
C LEU A 163 6.46 -12.73 -5.32
N ALA A 164 6.46 -11.55 -4.69
CA ALA A 164 7.55 -11.08 -3.85
C ALA A 164 7.76 -11.99 -2.63
N LEU A 165 6.68 -12.28 -1.89
CA LEU A 165 6.74 -13.14 -0.70
C LEU A 165 7.05 -14.61 -1.05
N ARG A 166 6.48 -15.13 -2.14
CA ARG A 166 6.82 -16.49 -2.62
C ARG A 166 8.27 -16.60 -3.03
N SER A 167 8.81 -15.56 -3.65
CA SER A 167 10.20 -15.49 -4.12
C SER A 167 11.14 -14.93 -3.05
N SER A 168 10.69 -14.76 -1.82
CA SER A 168 11.42 -14.10 -0.73
C SER A 168 12.84 -14.64 -0.53
N THR A 169 13.02 -15.97 -0.53
CA THR A 169 14.35 -16.58 -0.41
C THR A 169 15.25 -16.30 -1.60
N LEU A 170 14.70 -16.22 -2.81
CA LEU A 170 15.46 -15.91 -4.02
C LEU A 170 15.82 -14.42 -4.05
N LEU A 171 14.87 -13.54 -3.73
CA LEU A 171 15.10 -12.11 -3.63
C LEU A 171 16.19 -11.80 -2.60
N LEU A 172 16.13 -12.41 -1.41
CA LEU A 172 17.17 -12.22 -0.39
C LEU A 172 18.52 -12.79 -0.84
N LYS A 173 18.55 -13.94 -1.53
CA LYS A 173 19.81 -14.55 -2.01
C LYS A 173 20.47 -13.76 -3.15
N VAL A 174 19.68 -13.20 -4.07
CA VAL A 174 20.19 -12.50 -5.26
C VAL A 174 20.52 -11.04 -4.95
N LEU A 175 19.64 -10.34 -4.24
CA LEU A 175 19.78 -8.91 -3.99
C LEU A 175 20.48 -8.62 -2.64
N GLY A 176 20.43 -9.55 -1.70
CA GLY A 176 20.85 -9.30 -0.31
C GLY A 176 19.93 -8.29 0.40
N ALA A 177 20.09 -8.12 1.71
CA ALA A 177 19.33 -7.15 2.48
C ALA A 177 19.56 -5.70 1.96
N SER A 178 20.81 -5.36 1.65
CA SER A 178 21.17 -4.04 1.12
C SER A 178 20.62 -3.77 -0.28
N GLY A 179 20.54 -4.77 -1.17
CA GLY A 179 19.98 -4.60 -2.51
C GLY A 179 18.46 -4.50 -2.51
N ILE A 180 17.77 -5.28 -1.66
CA ILE A 180 16.33 -5.12 -1.40
C ILE A 180 16.06 -3.67 -0.96
N GLN A 181 16.86 -3.17 -0.02
CA GLN A 181 16.72 -1.81 0.46
C GLN A 181 16.97 -0.79 -0.64
N ALA A 182 18.09 -0.88 -1.38
CA ALA A 182 18.39 0.03 -2.48
C ALA A 182 17.26 0.09 -3.51
N MET A 183 16.64 -1.06 -3.84
CA MET A 183 15.51 -1.14 -4.74
C MET A 183 14.27 -0.43 -4.17
N SER A 184 13.92 -0.68 -2.90
CA SER A 184 12.81 0.04 -2.23
C SER A 184 13.05 1.54 -2.18
N ARG A 185 14.30 2.01 -2.04
CA ARG A 185 14.65 3.44 -2.10
C ARG A 185 14.40 4.05 -3.48
N LEU A 186 14.84 3.38 -4.54
CA LEU A 186 14.63 3.84 -5.91
C LEU A 186 13.15 3.92 -6.27
N LEU A 187 12.38 2.89 -5.91
CA LEU A 187 10.93 2.85 -6.12
C LEU A 187 10.21 3.91 -5.28
N GLY A 188 10.65 4.11 -4.05
CA GLY A 188 10.16 5.16 -3.16
C GLY A 188 10.32 6.55 -3.79
N LEU A 189 11.45 6.85 -4.43
CA LEU A 189 11.67 8.15 -5.07
C LEU A 189 10.62 8.46 -6.16
N PHE A 190 10.34 7.52 -7.05
CA PHE A 190 9.33 7.71 -8.10
C PHE A 190 7.93 7.91 -7.53
N VAL A 191 7.60 7.21 -6.47
CA VAL A 191 6.26 7.27 -5.88
C VAL A 191 6.08 8.46 -4.96
N MET A 192 7.14 8.94 -4.35
CA MET A 192 7.16 10.24 -3.70
C MET A 192 6.76 11.35 -4.67
N ALA A 193 7.31 11.33 -5.89
CA ALA A 193 6.93 12.29 -6.94
C ALA A 193 5.44 12.18 -7.30
N ILE A 194 4.88 10.97 -7.34
CA ILE A 194 3.43 10.75 -7.55
C ILE A 194 2.61 11.30 -6.38
N GLY A 195 3.07 11.12 -5.14
CA GLY A 195 2.45 11.72 -3.95
C GLY A 195 2.39 13.24 -4.04
N VAL A 196 3.49 13.88 -4.44
CA VAL A 196 3.55 15.33 -4.71
C VAL A 196 2.56 15.72 -5.82
N GLN A 197 2.52 14.97 -6.92
CA GLN A 197 1.57 15.23 -8.01
C GLN A 197 0.11 15.18 -7.53
N LEU A 198 -0.25 14.23 -6.67
CA LEU A 198 -1.60 14.12 -6.10
C LEU A 198 -1.95 15.33 -5.22
N ILE A 199 -0.99 15.81 -4.42
CA ILE A 199 -1.15 17.03 -3.61
C ILE A 199 -1.38 18.24 -4.51
N LEU A 200 -0.56 18.42 -5.53
CA LEU A 200 -0.67 19.56 -6.45
C LEU A 200 -1.99 19.54 -7.22
N ASN A 201 -2.44 18.37 -7.69
CA ASN A 201 -3.73 18.24 -8.36
C ASN A 201 -4.90 18.55 -7.40
N GLY A 202 -4.84 18.04 -6.16
CA GLY A 202 -5.86 18.35 -5.16
C GLY A 202 -5.89 19.82 -4.75
N LEU A 203 -4.73 20.49 -4.72
CA LEU A 203 -4.64 21.92 -4.47
C LEU A 203 -5.22 22.74 -5.63
N ALA A 204 -4.94 22.34 -6.87
CA ALA A 204 -5.54 22.97 -8.06
C ALA A 204 -7.06 22.84 -8.06
N ASP A 205 -7.60 21.63 -7.83
CA ASP A 205 -9.06 21.41 -7.72
C ASP A 205 -9.69 22.27 -6.61
N TRP A 206 -8.99 22.40 -5.48
CA TRP A 206 -9.46 23.22 -4.37
C TRP A 206 -9.47 24.71 -4.71
N LEU A 207 -8.42 25.22 -5.35
CA LEU A 207 -8.34 26.61 -5.79
C LEU A 207 -9.42 26.93 -6.83
N ASP A 208 -9.65 26.05 -7.81
CA ASP A 208 -10.71 26.23 -8.82
C ASP A 208 -12.10 26.27 -8.15
N SER A 209 -12.32 25.45 -7.12
CA SER A 209 -13.58 25.47 -6.35
C SER A 209 -13.82 26.79 -5.61
N LEU A 210 -12.76 27.48 -5.19
CA LEU A 210 -12.85 28.82 -4.58
C LEU A 210 -13.07 29.90 -5.64
N ASN A 211 -12.43 29.79 -6.80
CA ASN A 211 -12.57 30.77 -7.88
C ASN A 211 -13.97 30.75 -8.52
N LEU A 212 -14.64 29.59 -8.55
CA LEU A 212 -16.05 29.47 -8.93
C LEU A 212 -17.03 30.08 -7.90
N LEU A 213 -16.56 30.35 -6.68
CA LEU A 213 -17.32 31.00 -5.60
C LEU A 213 -16.97 32.50 -5.47
N ALA A 214 -15.99 33.00 -6.23
CA ALA A 214 -15.66 34.42 -6.30
C ALA A 214 -16.53 35.09 -7.39
N PRO A 215 -17.29 36.17 -7.07
CA PRO A 215 -18.23 36.82 -7.99
C PRO A 215 -17.56 37.53 -9.17
#